data_AF-A0A8H6FHS9-F1
#
_entry.id   AF-A0A8H6FHS9-F1
#
_cell.length_a   1.000
_cell.length_b   1.000
_cell.length_c   1.000
_cell.angle_alpha   90.00
_cell.angle_beta   90.00
_cell.angle_gamma   90.00
#
_symmetry.space_group_name_H-M   'P 1'
#
loop_
_entity.id
_entity.type
_entity.pdbx_description
1 polymer ?
#
loop_
_entity_poly.entity_id
_entity_poly.type
_entity_poly.pdbx_seq_one_letter_code
_entity_poly.pdbx_strand_id
1 'polypeptide(L)'
;MAFFTKWTSANVHVVLCFDVPQHLRDGLRNLLLSPSTTLDPSDPYSLHAIILGEIINAFDASVWSIRDFVRMIEVNRHGVAQQAASFPLLHDFARHAVHSSETLDVATETTKSILCQHEWFCKVLPSDTKSNVSRRTNQALSFRVQTLRNLSARSKANEARLRNEIDLAFNTITQYDSKVMVKMSEAVRRDSAAMRTIAVLTLTLLPATFVAALFSTSFFDFSPATKTQQESWVVSEKFWVYWAVSLPVTIATVASWLLWQHRTS
;
A
#
# COMPACT_ATOMS: atom_id res chain seq x y z
N MET A 1 -13.96 -23.00 15.22
CA MET A 1 -15.03 -24.02 15.14
C MET A 1 -14.44 -25.37 15.43
N ALA A 2 -15.08 -26.16 16.30
CA ALA A 2 -14.69 -27.54 16.58
C ALA A 2 -15.89 -28.47 16.48
N PHE A 3 -15.68 -29.68 15.96
CA PHE A 3 -16.72 -30.67 15.78
C PHE A 3 -16.28 -31.98 16.46
N PHE A 4 -17.12 -32.49 17.35
CA PHE A 4 -16.89 -33.76 18.02
C PHE A 4 -18.02 -34.72 17.70
N THR A 5 -17.66 -35.92 17.24
CA THR A 5 -18.64 -36.92 16.81
C THR A 5 -18.57 -38.15 17.66
N LYS A 6 -19.72 -38.59 18.16
CA LYS A 6 -19.89 -39.83 18.88
C LYS A 6 -20.98 -40.65 18.20
N TRP A 7 -20.65 -41.88 17.84
CA TRP A 7 -21.64 -42.87 17.39
C TRP A 7 -21.78 -43.97 18.45
N THR A 8 -23.00 -44.45 18.66
CA THR A 8 -23.32 -45.52 19.59
C THR A 8 -23.96 -46.70 18.86
N SER A 9 -23.95 -47.90 19.46
CA SER A 9 -24.47 -49.14 18.87
C SER A 9 -25.96 -49.10 18.52
N ALA A 10 -26.72 -48.12 19.02
CA ALA A 10 -28.14 -47.95 18.78
C ALA A 10 -28.47 -47.17 17.48
N ASN A 11 -27.55 -47.08 16.50
CA ASN A 11 -27.68 -46.23 15.29
C ASN A 11 -27.90 -44.73 15.60
N VAL A 12 -27.52 -44.30 16.80
CA VAL A 12 -27.58 -42.89 17.20
C VAL A 12 -26.22 -42.24 16.99
N HIS A 13 -26.21 -41.22 16.12
CA HIS A 13 -25.05 -40.38 15.81
C HIS A 13 -25.26 -39.00 16.42
N VAL A 14 -24.32 -38.56 17.25
CA VAL A 14 -24.35 -37.24 17.88
C VAL A 14 -23.13 -36.47 17.44
N VAL A 15 -23.34 -35.25 16.94
CA VAL A 15 -22.29 -34.31 16.59
C VAL A 15 -22.46 -33.06 17.44
N LEU A 16 -21.43 -32.76 18.23
CA LEU A 16 -21.34 -31.55 19.03
C LEU A 16 -20.53 -30.53 18.25
N CYS A 17 -21.14 -29.38 17.99
CA CYS A 17 -20.53 -28.29 17.25
C CYS A 17 -20.27 -27.09 18.17
N PHE A 18 -19.03 -26.65 18.26
CA PHE A 18 -18.59 -25.53 19.07
C PHE A 18 -18.24 -24.33 18.20
N ASP A 19 -18.60 -23.14 18.68
CA ASP A 19 -18.35 -21.84 18.03
C ASP A 19 -18.90 -21.75 16.60
N VAL A 20 -20.05 -22.38 16.35
CA VAL A 20 -20.72 -22.36 15.04
C VAL A 20 -21.43 -21.01 14.84
N PRO A 21 -21.07 -20.24 13.80
CA PRO A 21 -21.74 -18.99 13.44
C PRO A 21 -23.24 -19.18 13.19
N GLN A 22 -24.04 -18.13 13.43
CA GLN A 22 -25.51 -18.19 13.27
C GLN A 22 -25.93 -18.62 11.86
N HIS A 23 -25.36 -18.02 10.82
CA HIS A 23 -25.67 -18.38 9.43
C HIS A 23 -25.40 -19.86 9.12
N LEU A 24 -24.30 -20.42 9.64
CA LEU A 24 -23.93 -21.82 9.44
C LEU A 24 -24.90 -22.75 10.21
N ARG A 25 -25.31 -22.34 11.41
CA ARG A 25 -26.30 -23.05 12.22
C ARG A 25 -27.66 -23.12 11.53
N ASP A 26 -28.12 -21.99 10.99
CA ASP A 26 -29.41 -21.89 10.30
C ASP A 26 -29.39 -22.67 8.98
N GLY A 27 -28.29 -22.59 8.22
CA GLY A 27 -28.06 -23.41 7.02
C GLY A 27 -28.11 -24.90 7.32
N LEU A 28 -27.37 -25.35 8.34
CA LEU A 28 -27.40 -26.75 8.79
C LEU A 28 -28.78 -27.17 9.26
N ARG A 29 -29.49 -26.34 10.03
CA ARG A 29 -30.85 -26.64 10.50
C ARG A 29 -31.82 -26.80 9.33
N ASN A 30 -31.79 -25.87 8.37
CA ASN A 30 -32.67 -25.92 7.20
C ASN A 30 -32.39 -27.16 6.35
N LEU A 31 -31.11 -27.51 6.18
CA LEU A 31 -30.70 -28.67 5.40
C LEU A 31 -31.09 -29.97 6.11
N LEU A 32 -30.84 -30.11 7.41
CA LEU A 32 -31.20 -31.30 8.18
C LEU A 32 -32.72 -31.51 8.32
N LEU A 33 -33.51 -30.43 8.34
CA LEU A 33 -34.98 -30.50 8.39
C LEU A 33 -35.60 -30.69 7.00
N SER A 34 -34.83 -30.57 5.92
CA SER A 34 -35.33 -30.74 4.56
C SER A 34 -35.64 -32.21 4.25
N PRO A 35 -36.81 -32.53 3.65
CA PRO A 35 -37.17 -33.90 3.27
C PRO A 35 -36.27 -34.49 2.17
N SER A 36 -35.50 -33.65 1.48
CA SER A 36 -34.55 -34.07 0.43
C SER A 36 -33.23 -34.59 0.99
N THR A 37 -32.96 -34.38 2.27
CA THR A 37 -31.69 -34.74 2.89
C THR A 37 -31.67 -36.22 3.23
N THR A 38 -30.81 -36.95 2.55
CA THR A 38 -30.62 -38.38 2.78
C THR A 38 -29.53 -38.60 3.82
N LEU A 39 -29.94 -38.73 5.08
CA LEU A 39 -29.08 -39.20 6.17
C LEU A 39 -29.24 -40.71 6.28
N ASP A 40 -28.14 -41.44 6.20
CA ASP A 40 -28.15 -42.88 6.45
C ASP A 40 -27.49 -43.17 7.81
N PRO A 41 -28.25 -43.66 8.80
CA PRO A 41 -27.73 -43.99 10.10
C PRO A 41 -26.76 -45.19 10.08
N SER A 42 -26.61 -45.91 8.97
CA SER A 42 -25.62 -46.98 8.84
C SER A 42 -24.19 -46.46 8.61
N ASP A 43 -24.03 -45.23 8.12
CA ASP A 43 -22.73 -44.60 7.88
C ASP A 43 -22.52 -43.38 8.81
N PRO A 44 -21.67 -43.49 9.85
CA PRO A 44 -21.40 -42.40 10.78
C PRO A 44 -20.78 -41.15 10.12
N TYR A 45 -20.21 -41.28 8.92
CA TYR A 45 -19.59 -40.17 8.19
C TYR A 45 -20.55 -39.43 7.26
N SER A 46 -21.77 -39.94 7.06
CA SER A 46 -22.78 -39.27 6.22
C SER A 46 -23.10 -37.85 6.70
N LEU A 47 -23.16 -37.64 8.02
CA LEU A 47 -23.40 -36.33 8.63
C LEU A 47 -22.21 -35.37 8.44
N HIS A 48 -20.97 -35.87 8.45
CA HIS A 48 -19.79 -35.07 8.13
C HIS A 48 -19.83 -34.52 6.70
N ALA A 49 -20.27 -35.34 5.73
CA ALA A 49 -20.41 -34.90 4.33
C ALA A 49 -21.43 -33.77 4.15
N ILE A 50 -22.47 -33.74 4.99
CA ILE A 50 -23.47 -32.66 5.05
C ILE A 50 -22.88 -31.41 5.70
N ILE A 51 -22.26 -31.55 6.88
CA ILE A 51 -21.66 -30.43 7.62
C ILE A 51 -20.60 -29.72 6.76
N LEU A 52 -19.74 -30.49 6.10
CA LEU A 52 -18.74 -29.97 5.18
C LEU A 52 -19.35 -29.21 4.00
N GLY A 53 -20.55 -29.57 3.56
CA GLY A 53 -21.26 -28.82 2.52
C GLY A 53 -21.53 -27.38 2.94
N GLU A 54 -22.08 -27.18 4.13
CA GLU A 54 -22.37 -25.84 4.66
C GLU A 54 -21.09 -25.06 4.99
N ILE A 55 -20.06 -25.73 5.51
CA ILE A 55 -18.75 -25.10 5.75
C ILE A 55 -18.13 -24.61 4.43
N ILE A 56 -18.24 -25.40 3.36
CA ILE A 56 -17.76 -25.00 2.03
C ILE A 56 -18.51 -23.78 1.51
N ASN A 57 -19.82 -23.68 1.73
CA ASN A 57 -20.60 -22.50 1.34
C ASN A 57 -20.09 -21.24 2.06
N ALA A 58 -19.76 -21.35 3.35
CA ALA A 58 -19.18 -20.24 4.11
C ALA A 58 -17.77 -19.86 3.60
N PHE A 59 -16.93 -20.84 3.27
CA PHE A 59 -15.63 -20.59 2.66
C PHE A 59 -15.73 -19.97 1.27
N ASP A 60 -16.67 -20.43 0.45
CA ASP A 60 -16.93 -19.86 -0.87
C ASP A 60 -17.26 -18.37 -0.72
N ALA A 61 -18.25 -18.02 0.11
CA ALA A 61 -18.60 -16.64 0.39
C ALA A 61 -17.41 -15.77 0.83
N SER A 62 -16.55 -16.30 1.71
CA SER A 62 -15.30 -15.63 2.13
C SER A 62 -14.35 -15.37 0.94
N VAL A 63 -14.08 -16.39 0.11
CA VAL A 63 -13.22 -16.26 -1.07
C VAL A 63 -13.78 -15.28 -2.10
N TRP A 64 -15.11 -15.27 -2.30
CA TRP A 64 -15.78 -14.31 -3.17
C TRP A 64 -15.68 -12.89 -2.63
N SER A 65 -15.81 -12.67 -1.32
CA SER A 65 -15.67 -11.34 -0.73
C SER A 65 -14.29 -10.72 -0.98
N ILE A 66 -13.21 -11.50 -0.87
CA ILE A 66 -11.84 -11.05 -1.16
C ILE A 66 -11.71 -10.72 -2.65
N ARG A 67 -12.22 -11.58 -3.53
CA ARG A 67 -12.20 -11.34 -4.98
C ARG A 67 -12.94 -10.05 -5.34
N ASP A 68 -14.10 -9.83 -4.76
CA ASP A 68 -14.96 -8.67 -5.03
C ASP A 68 -14.29 -7.39 -4.54
N PHE A 69 -13.64 -7.45 -3.39
CA PHE A 69 -12.79 -6.37 -2.90
C PHE A 69 -11.64 -6.06 -3.89
N VAL A 70 -10.87 -7.05 -4.30
CA VAL A 70 -9.77 -6.87 -5.27
C VAL A 70 -10.30 -6.24 -6.56
N ARG A 71 -11.40 -6.78 -7.09
CA ARG A 71 -12.04 -6.26 -8.30
C ARG A 71 -12.51 -4.81 -8.14
N MET A 72 -13.06 -4.46 -6.97
CA MET A 72 -13.48 -3.10 -6.67
C MET A 72 -12.29 -2.13 -6.75
N ILE A 73 -11.14 -2.51 -6.19
CA ILE A 73 -9.93 -1.68 -6.26
C ILE A 73 -9.40 -1.59 -7.69
N GLU A 74 -9.33 -2.70 -8.42
CA GLU A 74 -8.88 -2.75 -9.82
C GLU A 74 -9.70 -1.81 -10.71
N VAL A 75 -11.01 -1.72 -10.49
CA VAL A 75 -11.93 -0.86 -11.25
C VAL A 75 -11.80 0.61 -10.81
N ASN A 76 -11.65 0.88 -9.52
CA ASN A 76 -11.64 2.24 -8.97
C ASN A 76 -10.26 2.91 -8.96
N ARG A 77 -9.25 2.35 -9.64
CA ARG A 77 -7.84 2.79 -9.59
C ARG A 77 -7.52 4.15 -10.24
N HIS A 78 -8.49 5.05 -10.36
CA HIS A 78 -8.30 6.29 -11.12
C HIS A 78 -7.46 7.31 -10.35
N GLY A 79 -6.16 7.33 -10.65
CA GLY A 79 -5.23 8.37 -10.21
C GLY A 79 -4.50 8.05 -8.89
N VAL A 80 -3.39 8.76 -8.69
CA VAL A 80 -2.47 8.54 -7.56
C VAL A 80 -3.14 8.81 -6.21
N ALA A 81 -3.99 9.84 -6.13
CA ALA A 81 -4.69 10.19 -4.89
C ALA A 81 -5.63 9.06 -4.43
N GLN A 82 -6.33 8.42 -5.36
CA GLN A 82 -7.25 7.31 -5.04
C GLN A 82 -6.49 6.05 -4.62
N GLN A 83 -5.36 5.76 -5.26
CA GLN A 83 -4.48 4.64 -4.88
C GLN A 83 -3.83 4.87 -3.51
N ALA A 84 -3.41 6.10 -3.19
CA ALA A 84 -2.88 6.43 -1.88
C ALA A 84 -3.95 6.27 -0.77
N ALA A 85 -5.20 6.66 -1.05
CA ALA A 85 -6.30 6.51 -0.11
C ALA A 85 -6.70 5.04 0.13
N SER A 86 -6.59 4.17 -0.88
CA SER A 86 -6.92 2.74 -0.75
C SER A 86 -5.78 1.89 -0.20
N PHE A 87 -4.56 2.42 -0.12
CA PHE A 87 -3.37 1.66 0.29
C PHE A 87 -3.46 0.99 1.68
N PRO A 88 -3.96 1.66 2.75
CA PRO A 88 -4.13 1.00 4.04
C PRO A 88 -5.13 -0.15 3.99
N LEU A 89 -6.24 0.04 3.25
CA LEU A 89 -7.29 -0.95 3.11
C LEU A 89 -6.82 -2.20 2.34
N LEU A 90 -5.98 -2.01 1.31
CA LEU A 90 -5.33 -3.10 0.59
C LEU A 90 -4.50 -3.99 1.53
N HIS A 91 -3.74 -3.39 2.44
CA HIS A 91 -2.94 -4.14 3.42
C HIS A 91 -3.78 -4.89 4.46
N ASP A 92 -4.85 -4.27 4.97
CA ASP A 92 -5.74 -4.95 5.91
C ASP A 92 -6.46 -6.13 5.27
N PHE A 93 -6.94 -5.98 4.03
CA PHE A 93 -7.52 -7.08 3.27
C PHE A 93 -6.50 -8.16 2.89
N ALA A 94 -5.21 -7.82 2.72
CA ALA A 94 -4.18 -8.81 2.47
C ALA A 94 -4.01 -9.77 3.64
N ARG A 95 -4.09 -9.27 4.88
CA ARG A 95 -4.12 -10.12 6.08
C ARG A 95 -5.28 -11.10 6.06
N HIS A 96 -6.49 -10.62 5.72
CA HIS A 96 -7.67 -11.46 5.61
C HIS A 96 -7.56 -12.49 4.47
N ALA A 97 -6.98 -12.12 3.34
CA ALA A 97 -6.74 -13.04 2.22
C ALA A 97 -5.78 -14.17 2.59
N VAL A 98 -4.67 -13.84 3.25
CA VAL A 98 -3.71 -14.83 3.75
C VAL A 98 -4.38 -15.78 4.74
N HIS A 99 -5.11 -15.25 5.72
CA HIS A 99 -5.81 -16.06 6.71
C HIS A 99 -6.89 -16.97 6.09
N SER A 100 -7.62 -16.48 5.09
CA SER A 100 -8.60 -17.28 4.34
C SER A 100 -7.93 -18.43 3.59
N SER A 101 -6.78 -18.19 2.94
CA SER A 101 -5.99 -19.23 2.26
C SER A 101 -5.47 -20.28 3.23
N GLU A 102 -4.90 -19.85 4.37
CA GLU A 102 -4.38 -20.74 5.41
C GLU A 102 -5.50 -21.63 5.99
N THR A 103 -6.63 -21.02 6.36
CA THR A 103 -7.76 -21.76 6.95
C THR A 103 -8.37 -22.74 5.94
N LEU A 104 -8.41 -22.39 4.65
CA LEU A 104 -8.82 -23.31 3.57
C LEU A 104 -7.87 -24.49 3.40
N ASP A 105 -6.56 -24.29 3.52
CA ASP A 105 -5.58 -25.38 3.46
C ASP A 105 -5.75 -26.33 4.64
N VAL A 106 -5.94 -25.80 5.86
CA VAL A 106 -6.24 -26.60 7.06
C VAL A 106 -7.56 -27.37 6.92
N ALA A 107 -8.62 -26.73 6.42
CA ALA A 107 -9.90 -27.39 6.18
C ALA A 107 -9.80 -28.49 5.11
N THR A 108 -9.00 -28.25 4.06
CA THR A 108 -8.72 -29.24 3.01
C THR A 108 -8.04 -30.47 3.60
N GLU A 109 -7.01 -30.28 4.44
CA GLU A 109 -6.27 -31.38 5.05
C GLU A 109 -7.10 -32.15 6.10
N THR A 110 -7.89 -31.42 6.89
CA THR A 110 -8.85 -32.02 7.83
C THR A 110 -9.87 -32.89 7.09
N THR A 111 -10.40 -32.41 5.96
CA THR A 111 -11.38 -33.15 5.17
C THR A 111 -10.77 -34.38 4.50
N LYS A 112 -9.51 -34.30 4.03
CA LYS A 112 -8.79 -35.48 3.55
C LYS A 112 -8.60 -36.52 4.65
N SER A 113 -8.29 -36.09 5.87
CA SER A 113 -8.14 -36.98 7.01
C SER A 113 -9.45 -37.71 7.33
N ILE A 114 -10.58 -36.99 7.29
CA ILE A 114 -11.93 -37.57 7.44
C ILE A 114 -12.21 -38.60 6.32
N LEU A 115 -11.90 -38.28 5.06
CA LEU A 115 -12.07 -39.21 3.94
C LEU A 115 -11.22 -40.48 4.12
N CYS A 116 -9.97 -40.35 4.55
CA CYS A 116 -9.09 -41.49 4.80
C CYS A 116 -9.60 -42.39 5.93
N GLN A 117 -10.10 -41.79 7.02
CA GLN A 117 -10.72 -42.52 8.12
C GLN A 117 -12.00 -43.25 7.69
N HIS A 118 -12.81 -42.62 6.83
CA HIS A 118 -13.99 -43.26 6.23
C HIS A 118 -13.62 -44.43 5.33
N GLU A 119 -12.60 -44.30 4.49
CA GLU A 119 -12.09 -45.39 3.66
C GLU A 119 -11.60 -46.56 4.50
N TRP A 120 -10.90 -46.29 5.60
CA TRP A 120 -10.48 -47.31 6.55
C TRP A 120 -11.68 -47.99 7.20
N PHE A 121 -12.66 -47.22 7.67
CA PHE A 121 -13.90 -47.74 8.23
C PHE A 121 -14.62 -48.67 7.25
N CYS A 122 -14.77 -48.27 5.99
CA CYS A 122 -15.40 -49.08 4.94
C CYS A 122 -14.65 -50.41 4.65
N LYS A 123 -13.33 -50.46 4.87
CA LYS A 123 -12.53 -51.69 4.71
C LYS A 123 -12.72 -52.66 5.86
N VAL A 124 -12.92 -52.15 7.08
CA VAL A 124 -13.08 -52.94 8.31
C VAL A 124 -14.49 -53.50 8.46
N LEU A 125 -15.51 -52.87 7.85
CA LEU A 125 -16.87 -53.41 7.86
C LEU A 125 -16.96 -54.79 7.18
N PRO A 126 -17.75 -55.73 7.75
CA PRO A 126 -18.07 -57.01 7.13
C PRO A 126 -18.63 -56.84 5.70
N SER A 127 -18.26 -57.73 4.78
CA SER A 127 -18.62 -57.64 3.36
C SER A 127 -20.12 -57.61 3.08
N ASP A 128 -20.95 -58.25 3.92
CA ASP A 128 -22.42 -58.21 3.82
C ASP A 128 -23.03 -56.84 4.17
N THR A 129 -22.27 -55.96 4.83
CA THR A 129 -22.72 -54.63 5.28
C THR A 129 -22.15 -53.49 4.43
N LYS A 130 -21.41 -53.80 3.35
CA LYS A 130 -20.91 -52.80 2.38
C LYS A 130 -22.06 -52.23 1.56
N SER A 131 -22.80 -51.31 2.20
CA SER A 131 -23.94 -50.62 1.64
C SER A 131 -23.54 -49.78 0.44
N ASN A 132 -24.41 -49.69 -0.58
CA ASN A 132 -24.35 -48.68 -1.65
C ASN A 132 -24.19 -47.25 -1.09
N VAL A 133 -24.56 -47.04 0.17
CA VAL A 133 -24.53 -45.75 0.84
C VAL A 133 -23.14 -45.38 1.34
N SER A 134 -22.32 -46.33 1.82
CA SER A 134 -20.91 -46.04 2.12
C SER A 134 -20.16 -45.55 0.88
N ARG A 135 -20.53 -46.06 -0.31
CA ARG A 135 -20.02 -45.53 -1.59
C ARG A 135 -20.48 -44.09 -1.84
N ARG A 136 -21.74 -43.74 -1.54
CA ARG A 136 -22.25 -42.37 -1.69
C ARG A 136 -21.54 -41.39 -0.75
N THR A 137 -21.34 -41.75 0.52
CA THR A 137 -20.61 -40.92 1.49
C THR A 137 -19.17 -40.70 1.03
N ASN A 138 -18.49 -41.73 0.56
CA ASN A 138 -17.12 -41.60 0.04
C ASN A 138 -17.06 -40.65 -1.16
N GLN A 139 -17.98 -40.80 -2.12
CA GLN A 139 -18.08 -39.91 -3.28
C GLN A 139 -18.37 -38.46 -2.85
N ALA A 140 -19.28 -38.26 -1.90
CA ALA A 140 -19.59 -36.94 -1.37
C ALA A 140 -18.36 -36.31 -0.70
N LEU A 141 -17.68 -37.02 0.20
CA LEU A 141 -16.47 -36.54 0.86
C LEU A 141 -15.33 -36.25 -0.13
N SER A 142 -15.11 -37.12 -1.11
CA SER A 142 -14.14 -36.91 -2.18
C SER A 142 -14.44 -35.65 -2.98
N PHE A 143 -15.72 -35.43 -3.31
CA PHE A 143 -16.17 -34.19 -3.95
C PHE A 143 -15.92 -32.97 -3.05
N ARG A 144 -16.23 -33.04 -1.76
CA ARG A 144 -15.96 -31.95 -0.78
C ARG A 144 -14.46 -31.61 -0.72
N VAL A 145 -13.57 -32.59 -0.68
CA VAL A 145 -12.10 -32.38 -0.74
C VAL A 145 -11.72 -31.63 -2.01
N GLN A 146 -12.24 -32.06 -3.16
CA GLN A 146 -11.92 -31.41 -4.43
C GLN A 146 -12.43 -29.97 -4.49
N THR A 147 -13.63 -29.69 -3.99
CA THR A 147 -14.17 -28.33 -3.91
C THR A 147 -13.31 -27.44 -3.02
N LEU A 148 -12.89 -27.93 -1.84
CA LEU A 148 -11.99 -27.18 -0.96
C LEU A 148 -10.63 -26.89 -1.61
N ARG A 149 -10.05 -27.85 -2.33
CA ARG A 149 -8.82 -27.64 -3.12
C ARG A 149 -9.01 -26.54 -4.17
N ASN A 150 -10.12 -26.57 -4.89
CA ASN A 150 -10.43 -25.55 -5.90
C ASN A 150 -10.59 -24.16 -5.26
N LEU A 151 -11.25 -24.08 -4.10
CA LEU A 151 -11.38 -22.83 -3.34
C LEU A 151 -10.04 -22.33 -2.80
N SER A 152 -9.18 -23.21 -2.27
CA SER A 152 -7.81 -22.87 -1.85
C SER A 152 -7.00 -22.31 -3.03
N ALA A 153 -7.03 -22.96 -4.18
CA ALA A 153 -6.34 -22.47 -5.38
C ALA A 153 -6.86 -21.07 -5.80
N ARG A 154 -8.17 -20.84 -5.74
CA ARG A 154 -8.76 -19.52 -5.99
C ARG A 154 -8.36 -18.47 -4.96
N SER A 155 -8.33 -18.85 -3.68
CA SER A 155 -7.89 -17.97 -2.59
C SER A 155 -6.45 -17.50 -2.81
N LYS A 156 -5.55 -18.43 -3.16
CA LYS A 156 -4.13 -18.14 -3.49
C LYS A 156 -4.00 -17.24 -4.72
N ALA A 157 -4.82 -17.46 -5.75
CA ALA A 157 -4.85 -16.58 -6.92
C ALA A 157 -5.33 -15.16 -6.56
N ASN A 158 -6.35 -15.03 -5.71
CA ASN A 158 -6.83 -13.72 -5.24
C ASN A 158 -5.78 -13.02 -4.36
N GLU A 159 -5.07 -13.75 -3.50
CA GLU A 159 -3.96 -13.21 -2.70
C GLU A 159 -2.84 -12.68 -3.61
N ALA A 160 -2.44 -13.44 -4.63
CA ALA A 160 -1.43 -13.00 -5.59
C ALA A 160 -1.87 -11.73 -6.35
N ARG A 161 -3.15 -11.65 -6.76
CA ARG A 161 -3.71 -10.43 -7.37
C ARG A 161 -3.69 -9.25 -6.42
N LEU A 162 -4.08 -9.45 -5.16
CA LEU A 162 -4.06 -8.40 -4.15
C LEU A 162 -2.63 -7.90 -3.87
N ARG A 163 -1.65 -8.80 -3.82
CA ARG A 163 -0.23 -8.44 -3.68
C ARG A 163 0.26 -7.58 -4.86
N ASN A 164 -0.11 -7.96 -6.09
CA ASN A 164 0.22 -7.17 -7.27
C ASN A 164 -0.38 -5.75 -7.21
N GLU A 165 -1.61 -5.60 -6.70
CA GLU A 165 -2.23 -4.28 -6.54
C GLU A 165 -1.54 -3.43 -5.46
N ILE A 166 -1.09 -4.04 -4.35
CA ILE A 166 -0.27 -3.36 -3.33
C ILE A 166 1.03 -2.85 -3.95
N ASP A 167 1.74 -3.72 -4.68
CA ASP A 167 3.01 -3.36 -5.32
C ASP A 167 2.82 -2.26 -6.37
N LEU A 168 1.73 -2.34 -7.15
CA LEU A 168 1.38 -1.31 -8.13
C LEU A 168 1.08 0.04 -7.46
N ALA A 169 0.29 0.04 -6.39
CA ALA A 169 -0.04 1.25 -5.64
C ALA A 169 1.24 1.89 -5.07
N PHE A 170 2.10 1.10 -4.43
CA PHE A 170 3.37 1.57 -3.88
C PHE A 170 4.29 2.19 -4.94
N ASN A 171 4.48 1.48 -6.06
CA ASN A 171 5.32 1.97 -7.16
C ASN A 171 4.75 3.25 -7.79
N THR A 172 3.42 3.35 -7.89
CA THR A 172 2.76 4.53 -8.47
C THR A 172 2.91 5.76 -7.57
N ILE A 173 2.71 5.60 -6.25
CA ILE A 173 2.93 6.66 -5.26
C ILE A 173 4.39 7.11 -5.28
N THR A 174 5.32 6.15 -5.22
CA THR A 174 6.77 6.45 -5.24
C THR A 174 7.18 7.18 -6.52
N GLN A 175 6.64 6.79 -7.68
CA GLN A 175 6.90 7.46 -8.95
C GLN A 175 6.33 8.89 -8.96
N TYR A 176 5.15 9.10 -8.38
CA TYR A 176 4.56 10.42 -8.25
C TYR A 176 5.40 11.33 -7.35
N ASP A 177 5.78 10.85 -6.17
CA ASP A 177 6.62 11.60 -5.23
C ASP A 177 7.99 11.93 -5.85
N SER A 178 8.58 11.01 -6.61
CA SER A 178 9.82 11.25 -7.36
C SER A 178 9.64 12.38 -8.39
N LYS A 179 8.52 12.39 -9.14
CA LYS A 179 8.22 13.46 -10.11
C LYS A 179 8.00 14.80 -9.41
N VAL A 180 7.32 14.81 -8.26
CA VAL A 180 7.13 16.02 -7.44
C VAL A 180 8.47 16.53 -6.92
N MET A 181 9.33 15.65 -6.41
CA MET A 181 10.66 15.98 -5.93
C MET A 181 11.55 16.56 -7.03
N VAL A 182 11.52 15.99 -8.25
CA VAL A 182 12.27 16.54 -9.39
C VAL A 182 11.79 17.94 -9.74
N LYS A 183 10.47 18.17 -9.82
CA LYS A 183 9.91 19.51 -10.07
C LYS A 183 10.28 20.52 -8.99
N MET A 184 10.25 20.08 -7.72
CA MET A 184 10.67 20.89 -6.59
C MET A 184 12.17 21.22 -6.67
N SER A 185 13.02 20.24 -6.99
CA SER A 185 14.45 20.44 -7.19
C SER A 185 14.76 21.41 -8.33
N GLU A 186 14.02 21.32 -9.44
CA GLU A 186 14.14 22.30 -10.52
C GLU A 186 13.74 23.72 -10.09
N ALA A 187 12.64 23.86 -9.33
CA ALA A 187 12.20 25.14 -8.78
C ALA A 187 13.27 25.72 -7.84
N VAL A 188 13.76 24.90 -6.89
CA VAL A 188 14.86 25.26 -5.99
C VAL A 188 16.13 25.63 -6.76
N ARG A 189 16.44 24.95 -7.86
CA ARG A 189 17.59 25.29 -8.73
C ARG A 189 17.42 26.65 -9.40
N ARG A 190 16.21 26.98 -9.88
CA ARG A 190 15.92 28.31 -10.45
C ARG A 190 16.02 29.39 -9.37
N ASP A 191 15.47 29.15 -8.19
CA ASP A 191 15.56 30.06 -7.05
C ASP A 191 17.01 30.26 -6.60
N SER A 192 17.81 29.19 -6.58
CA SER A 192 19.24 29.24 -6.27
C SER A 192 20.03 30.07 -7.29
N ALA A 193 19.67 29.99 -8.57
CA ALA A 193 20.28 30.82 -9.61
C ALA A 193 19.96 32.31 -9.40
N ALA A 194 18.70 32.65 -9.08
CA ALA A 194 18.31 34.02 -8.74
C ALA A 194 19.03 34.53 -7.48
N MET A 195 19.10 33.70 -6.43
CA MET A 195 19.82 34.01 -5.20
C MET A 195 21.31 34.26 -5.46
N ARG A 196 21.94 33.47 -6.34
CA ARG A 196 23.33 33.68 -6.76
C ARG A 196 23.50 35.03 -7.47
N THR A 197 22.58 35.42 -8.33
CA THR A 197 22.63 36.72 -9.01
C THR A 197 22.52 37.89 -8.03
N ILE A 198 21.61 37.82 -7.06
CA ILE A 198 21.48 38.84 -6.01
C ILE A 198 22.75 38.92 -5.15
N ALA A 199 23.31 37.76 -4.76
CA ALA A 199 24.57 37.71 -4.02
C ALA A 199 25.71 38.37 -4.80
N VAL A 200 25.81 38.13 -6.11
CA VAL A 200 26.82 38.79 -6.96
C VAL A 200 26.60 40.30 -7.04
N LEU A 201 25.35 40.76 -7.24
CA LEU A 201 25.03 42.20 -7.31
C LEU A 201 25.31 42.93 -5.99
N THR A 202 24.96 42.32 -4.86
CA THR A 202 25.24 42.90 -3.54
C THR A 202 26.74 42.96 -3.28
N LEU A 203 27.49 41.91 -3.63
CA LEU A 203 28.93 41.85 -3.46
C LEU A 203 29.68 42.87 -4.35
N THR A 204 29.14 43.24 -5.51
CA THR A 204 29.72 44.28 -6.39
C THR A 204 29.30 45.70 -6.01
N LEU A 205 28.04 45.92 -5.60
CA LEU A 205 27.53 47.26 -5.29
C LEU A 205 27.90 47.77 -3.90
N LEU A 206 28.07 46.88 -2.92
CA LEU A 206 28.32 47.26 -1.52
C LEU A 206 29.66 47.99 -1.32
N PRO A 207 30.78 47.57 -1.95
CA PRO A 207 32.03 48.34 -1.89
C PRO A 207 31.94 49.69 -2.63
N ALA A 208 31.29 49.71 -3.79
CA ALA A 208 31.14 50.92 -4.60
C ALA A 208 30.29 51.97 -3.86
N THR A 209 29.19 51.55 -3.24
CA THR A 209 28.33 52.45 -2.44
C THR A 209 29.00 52.91 -1.16
N PHE A 210 29.78 52.06 -0.48
CA PHE A 210 30.57 52.46 0.69
C PHE A 210 31.59 53.55 0.34
N VAL A 211 32.35 53.36 -0.74
CA VAL A 211 33.32 54.36 -1.23
C VAL A 211 32.60 55.63 -1.65
N ALA A 212 31.49 55.54 -2.39
CA ALA A 212 30.69 56.71 -2.78
C ALA A 212 30.20 57.50 -1.55
N ALA A 213 29.68 56.84 -0.51
CA ALA A 213 29.23 57.48 0.70
C ALA A 213 30.37 58.17 1.47
N LEU A 214 31.54 57.50 1.58
CA LEU A 214 32.72 58.06 2.24
C LEU A 214 33.20 59.37 1.57
N PHE A 215 33.04 59.45 0.26
CA PHE A 215 33.54 60.55 -0.56
C PHE A 215 32.45 61.57 -0.97
N SER A 216 31.17 61.28 -0.75
CA SER A 216 30.03 62.14 -1.17
C SER A 216 30.03 63.51 -0.50
N THR A 217 30.57 63.64 0.70
CA THR A 217 30.64 64.92 1.42
C THR A 217 31.88 65.75 1.07
N SER A 218 32.87 65.13 0.42
CA SER A 218 34.20 65.72 0.20
C SER A 218 34.42 66.20 -1.24
N PHE A 219 33.58 65.77 -2.20
CA PHE A 219 33.74 66.10 -3.63
C PHE A 219 32.70 67.06 -4.21
N PHE A 220 31.57 67.28 -3.54
CA PHE A 220 30.54 68.24 -3.97
C PHE A 220 30.67 69.52 -3.14
N ASP A 221 31.16 70.58 -3.76
CA ASP A 221 31.32 71.90 -3.13
C ASP A 221 30.15 72.81 -3.56
N PHE A 222 29.18 73.00 -2.67
CA PHE A 222 28.02 73.87 -2.95
C PHE A 222 28.40 75.31 -2.61
N SER A 223 28.90 76.06 -3.59
CA SER A 223 29.06 77.51 -3.46
C SER A 223 27.76 78.23 -3.87
N PRO A 224 26.98 78.84 -2.95
CA PRO A 224 25.77 79.57 -3.33
C PRO A 224 26.12 80.81 -4.17
N ALA A 225 25.38 80.99 -5.26
CA ALA A 225 25.62 82.00 -6.28
C ALA A 225 25.58 83.43 -5.68
N THR A 226 26.73 84.09 -5.64
CA THR A 226 26.77 85.55 -5.44
C THR A 226 26.71 86.23 -6.80
N LYS A 227 25.49 86.60 -7.19
CA LYS A 227 25.12 87.60 -8.23
C LYS A 227 26.13 87.79 -9.38
N THR A 228 26.10 86.95 -10.43
CA THR A 228 26.06 87.35 -11.86
C THR A 228 26.26 86.23 -12.89
N GLN A 229 26.57 84.99 -12.53
CA GLN A 229 26.65 83.90 -13.52
C GLN A 229 26.00 82.61 -13.05
N GLN A 230 25.46 81.89 -14.04
CA GLN A 230 24.67 80.66 -13.96
C GLN A 230 25.19 79.70 -12.90
N GLU A 231 24.25 79.12 -12.14
CA GLU A 231 24.49 77.97 -11.27
C GLU A 231 25.21 76.87 -12.07
N SER A 232 26.53 76.80 -11.93
CA SER A 232 27.34 75.76 -12.53
C SER A 232 27.59 74.70 -11.47
N TRP A 233 27.13 73.49 -11.76
CA TRP A 233 27.51 72.31 -11.00
C TRP A 233 29.02 72.08 -11.20
N VAL A 234 29.86 72.53 -10.27
CA VAL A 234 31.31 72.33 -10.34
C VAL A 234 31.66 70.99 -9.69
N VAL A 235 31.99 70.00 -10.51
CA VAL A 235 32.57 68.72 -10.06
C VAL A 235 34.04 68.95 -9.70
N SER A 236 34.47 68.57 -8.50
CA SER A 236 35.87 68.68 -8.06
C SER A 236 36.84 67.95 -8.99
N GLU A 237 38.00 68.55 -9.30
CA GLU A 237 39.08 67.93 -10.12
C GLU A 237 39.58 66.59 -9.56
N LYS A 238 39.34 66.31 -8.27
CA LYS A 238 39.75 65.06 -7.62
C LYS A 238 38.75 63.90 -7.79
N PHE A 239 37.71 64.06 -8.60
CA PHE A 239 36.74 63.00 -8.91
C PHE A 239 37.40 61.69 -9.42
N TRP A 240 38.58 61.76 -10.03
CA TRP A 240 39.33 60.58 -10.46
C TRP A 240 39.74 59.64 -9.30
N VAL A 241 39.92 60.18 -8.09
CA VAL A 241 40.29 59.39 -6.89
C VAL A 241 39.19 58.40 -6.49
N TYR A 242 37.92 58.72 -6.74
CA TYR A 242 36.81 57.79 -6.54
C TYR A 242 37.01 56.50 -7.35
N TRP A 243 37.33 56.62 -8.64
CA TRP A 243 37.57 55.47 -9.51
C TRP A 243 38.86 54.72 -9.15
N ALA A 244 39.90 55.44 -8.72
CA ALA A 244 41.16 54.85 -8.29
C ALA A 244 41.03 53.98 -7.03
N VAL A 245 40.07 54.26 -6.15
CA VAL A 245 39.85 53.50 -4.90
C VAL A 245 38.70 52.49 -5.03
N SER A 246 37.62 52.83 -5.73
CA SER A 246 36.45 51.93 -5.80
C SER A 246 36.75 50.68 -6.65
N LEU A 247 37.47 50.81 -7.77
CA LEU A 247 37.73 49.70 -8.69
C LEU A 247 38.58 48.60 -8.02
N PRO A 248 39.72 48.88 -7.37
CA PRO A 248 40.53 47.85 -6.72
C PRO A 248 39.82 47.16 -5.56
N VAL A 249 39.07 47.91 -4.75
CA VAL A 249 38.32 47.35 -3.61
C VAL A 249 37.26 46.37 -4.12
N THR A 250 36.53 46.75 -5.19
CA THR A 250 35.51 45.87 -5.80
C THR A 250 36.12 44.60 -6.37
N ILE A 251 37.27 44.71 -7.07
CA ILE A 251 38.01 43.55 -7.58
C ILE A 251 38.49 42.65 -6.43
N ALA A 252 39.01 43.22 -5.35
CA ALA A 252 39.48 42.47 -4.19
C ALA A 252 38.34 41.70 -3.50
N THR A 253 37.15 42.30 -3.36
CA THR A 253 35.96 41.62 -2.81
C THR A 253 35.47 40.48 -3.70
N VAL A 254 35.43 40.66 -5.02
CA VAL A 254 35.02 39.58 -5.95
C VAL A 254 36.07 38.46 -5.98
N ALA A 255 37.36 38.81 -6.02
CA ALA A 255 38.46 37.84 -6.04
C ALA A 255 38.48 36.99 -4.76
N SER A 256 38.29 37.61 -3.59
CA SER A 256 38.22 36.89 -2.31
C SER A 256 37.02 35.93 -2.25
N TRP A 257 35.85 36.32 -2.78
CA TRP A 257 34.71 35.42 -2.90
C TRP A 257 34.96 34.25 -3.85
N LEU A 258 35.54 34.50 -5.03
CA LEU A 258 35.88 33.43 -5.99
C LEU A 258 36.89 32.44 -5.42
N LEU A 259 37.92 32.93 -4.72
CA LEU A 259 38.93 32.09 -4.07
C LEU A 259 38.33 31.24 -2.94
N TRP A 260 37.39 31.79 -2.17
CA TRP A 260 36.64 31.01 -1.19
C TRP A 260 35.82 29.94 -1.88
N GLN A 261 35.00 30.31 -2.86
CA GLN A 261 34.11 29.37 -3.55
C GLN A 261 34.88 28.20 -4.19
N HIS A 262 36.05 28.48 -4.77
CA HIS A 262 36.90 27.46 -5.39
C HIS A 262 37.61 26.54 -4.39
N ARG A 263 37.72 26.92 -3.11
CA ARG A 263 38.22 26.07 -2.02
C ARG A 263 37.16 25.20 -1.36
N THR A 264 35.91 25.64 -1.39
CA THR A 264 34.78 24.92 -0.77
C THR A 264 34.02 24.00 -1.71
N SER A 265 34.24 24.13 -3.02
CA SER A 265 33.66 23.28 -4.06
C SER A 265 34.59 22.16 -4.45
#